data_AF-A0A965WIR3-F1
#
_entry.id   AF-A0A965WIR3-F1
#
_cell.length_a   1.000
_cell.length_b   1.000
_cell.length_c   1.000
_cell.angle_alpha   90.00
_cell.angle_beta   90.00
_cell.angle_gamma   90.00
#
_symmetry.space_group_name_H-M   'P 1'
#
loop_
_entity.id
_entity.type
_entity.pdbx_description
1 polymer ?
#
loop_
_entity_poly.entity_id
_entity_poly.type
_entity_poly.pdbx_seq_one_letter_code
_entity_poly.pdbx_strand_id
1 'polypeptide(L)'
;PYDEQIIGDMNAKADDLFDKLKNGETSFIDYSKHDSYAKYDEGLCYTDGVLESDFESAADGLQKSGDICKVVSDDGVYIIRLLEAGDSDFEVYYDDIYTKLAKDAFYKYIESYYTEVKINNAKLEEYNFVEFEELVIS
;
A
#
# COMPACT_ATOMS: atom_id res chain seq x y z
N PRO A 1 -19.20 13.61 11.08
CA PRO A 1 -19.82 12.83 9.99
C PRO A 1 -20.82 13.66 9.16
N TYR A 2 -20.52 13.80 7.87
CA TYR A 2 -21.43 14.36 6.87
C TYR A 2 -22.46 13.32 6.39
N ASP A 3 -23.53 13.79 5.74
CA ASP A 3 -24.50 12.94 5.05
C ASP A 3 -23.85 12.21 3.86
N GLU A 4 -24.26 10.97 3.57
CA GLU A 4 -23.78 10.18 2.43
C GLU A 4 -23.88 10.93 1.09
N GLN A 5 -24.94 11.71 0.88
CA GLN A 5 -25.09 12.50 -0.35
C GLN A 5 -24.01 13.60 -0.44
N ILE A 6 -23.69 14.22 0.70
CA ILE A 6 -22.65 15.26 0.78
C ILE A 6 -21.27 14.66 0.53
N ILE A 7 -20.99 13.50 1.12
CA ILE A 7 -19.74 12.77 0.87
C ILE A 7 -19.64 12.34 -0.60
N GLY A 8 -20.74 11.89 -1.20
CA GLY A 8 -20.80 11.56 -2.63
C GLY A 8 -20.44 12.75 -3.52
N ASP A 9 -21.03 13.92 -3.26
CA ASP A 9 -20.75 15.15 -4.01
C ASP A 9 -19.29 15.61 -3.82
N MET A 10 -18.75 15.53 -2.59
CA MET A 10 -17.35 15.83 -2.30
C MET A 10 -16.40 14.87 -3.01
N ASN A 11 -16.74 13.58 -3.05
CA ASN A 11 -15.91 12.56 -3.70
C ASN A 11 -15.83 12.78 -5.21
N ALA A 12 -16.94 13.12 -5.86
CA ALA A 12 -16.94 13.43 -7.30
C ALA A 12 -16.08 14.66 -7.63
N LYS A 13 -16.12 15.70 -6.77
CA LYS A 13 -15.24 16.86 -6.91
C LYS A 13 -13.76 16.51 -6.68
N ALA A 14 -13.49 15.66 -5.70
CA ALA A 14 -12.15 15.20 -5.41
C ALA A 14 -11.59 14.36 -6.57
N ASP A 15 -12.41 13.54 -7.24
CA ASP A 15 -11.99 12.81 -8.44
C ASP A 15 -11.57 13.76 -9.57
N ASP A 16 -12.39 14.79 -9.86
CA ASP A 16 -12.06 15.82 -10.85
C ASP A 16 -10.77 16.58 -10.50
N LEU A 17 -10.59 16.96 -9.23
CA LEU A 17 -9.34 17.58 -8.77
C LEU A 17 -8.14 16.64 -8.92
N PHE A 18 -8.28 15.38 -8.54
CA PHE A 18 -7.21 14.38 -8.59
C PHE A 18 -6.69 14.19 -10.02
N ASP A 19 -7.61 14.11 -10.99
CA ASP A 19 -7.26 13.99 -12.41
C ASP A 19 -6.59 15.26 -12.94
N LYS A 20 -7.12 16.45 -12.61
CA LYS A 20 -6.49 17.72 -13.00
C LYS A 20 -5.10 17.91 -12.41
N LEU A 21 -4.88 17.48 -11.16
CA LEU A 21 -3.56 17.50 -10.53
C LEU A 21 -2.59 16.55 -11.25
N LYS A 22 -3.02 15.33 -11.57
CA LYS A 22 -2.20 14.36 -12.33
C LYS A 22 -1.82 14.87 -13.72
N ASN A 23 -2.73 15.57 -14.38
CA ASN A 23 -2.50 16.12 -15.71
C ASN A 23 -1.76 17.47 -15.70
N GLY A 24 -1.47 18.04 -14.52
CA GLY A 24 -0.84 19.36 -14.40
C GLY A 24 -1.73 20.52 -14.85
N GLU A 25 -3.04 20.31 -14.92
CA GLU A 25 -4.03 21.31 -15.33
C GLU A 25 -4.38 22.29 -14.20
N THR A 26 -4.06 21.93 -12.95
CA THR A 26 -4.32 22.77 -11.78
C THR A 26 -3.28 22.55 -10.67
N SER A 27 -3.38 23.35 -9.60
CA SER A 27 -2.62 23.20 -8.35
C SER A 27 -3.58 23.21 -7.15
N PHE A 28 -3.18 22.69 -6.00
CA PHE A 28 -4.02 22.74 -4.79
C PHE A 28 -4.41 24.17 -4.42
N ILE A 29 -3.45 25.09 -4.50
CA ILE A 29 -3.65 26.51 -4.18
C ILE A 29 -4.64 27.12 -5.15
N ASP A 30 -4.49 26.89 -6.45
CA ASP A 30 -5.38 27.50 -7.44
C ASP A 30 -6.79 26.91 -7.36
N TYR A 31 -6.92 25.59 -7.17
CA TYR A 31 -8.22 24.97 -6.99
C TYR A 31 -8.95 25.49 -5.73
N SER A 32 -8.26 25.63 -4.61
CA SER A 32 -8.85 26.14 -3.36
C SER A 32 -9.35 27.59 -3.44
N LYS A 33 -8.83 28.40 -4.38
CA LYS A 33 -9.33 29.75 -4.64
C LYS A 33 -10.63 29.75 -5.47
N HIS A 34 -10.90 28.69 -6.21
CA HIS A 34 -12.01 28.59 -7.15
C HIS A 34 -13.18 27.75 -6.63
N ASP A 35 -12.98 26.87 -5.65
CA ASP A 35 -14.05 26.13 -4.97
C ASP A 35 -14.10 26.50 -3.48
N SER A 36 -15.20 27.13 -3.05
CA SER A 36 -15.42 27.56 -1.66
C SER A 36 -15.48 26.42 -0.65
N TYR A 37 -15.66 25.18 -1.10
CA TYR A 37 -15.68 23.98 -0.25
C TYR A 37 -14.30 23.32 -0.15
N ALA A 38 -13.35 23.68 -1.02
CA ALA A 38 -11.99 23.18 -0.95
C ALA A 38 -11.17 24.06 -0.01
N LYS A 39 -10.53 23.43 0.98
CA LYS A 39 -9.53 24.08 1.83
C LYS A 39 -8.17 23.50 1.50
N TYR A 40 -7.21 24.40 1.30
CA TYR A 40 -5.82 24.03 1.18
C TYR A 40 -5.14 24.18 2.54
N ASP A 41 -4.37 23.16 2.92
CA ASP A 41 -3.45 23.20 4.05
C ASP A 41 -2.01 23.17 3.49
N GLU A 42 -1.12 23.98 4.08
CA GLU A 42 0.29 24.08 3.64
C GLU A 42 1.07 22.78 3.90
N GLY A 43 0.55 21.91 4.77
CA GLY A 43 1.09 20.59 5.04
C GLY A 43 1.53 20.44 6.49
N LEU A 44 1.79 19.18 6.87
CA LEU A 44 2.26 18.81 8.18
C LEU A 44 3.33 17.73 8.07
N CYS A 45 4.24 17.69 9.04
CA CYS A 45 5.12 16.55 9.27
C CYS A 45 4.47 15.66 10.32
N TYR A 46 4.42 14.35 10.08
CA TYR A 46 3.88 13.37 11.02
C TYR A 46 4.89 12.25 11.26
N THR A 47 4.64 11.50 12.33
CA THR A 47 5.31 10.24 12.67
C THR A 47 4.22 9.22 12.96
N ASP A 48 4.55 7.93 12.93
CA ASP A 48 3.61 6.84 13.17
C ASP A 48 2.71 7.06 14.40
N GLY A 49 1.39 6.88 14.21
CA GLY A 49 0.36 7.02 15.23
C GLY A 49 -0.10 8.45 15.52
N VAL A 50 0.28 9.44 14.69
CA VAL A 50 -0.15 10.84 14.82
C VAL A 50 -1.41 11.12 14.01
N LEU A 51 -1.56 10.51 12.83
CA LEU A 51 -2.77 10.64 12.02
C LEU A 51 -3.70 9.43 12.25
N GLU A 52 -4.93 9.54 11.75
CA GLU A 52 -5.83 8.39 11.71
C GLU A 52 -5.26 7.31 10.79
N SER A 53 -5.51 6.03 11.13
CA SER A 53 -4.87 4.88 10.46
C SER A 53 -5.02 4.88 8.95
N ASP A 54 -6.17 5.31 8.44
CA ASP A 54 -6.49 5.32 7.01
C ASP A 54 -5.73 6.44 6.27
N PHE A 55 -5.43 7.54 6.97
CA PHE A 55 -4.62 8.64 6.46
C PHE A 55 -3.14 8.28 6.47
N GLU A 56 -2.63 7.71 7.57
CA GLU A 56 -1.23 7.23 7.62
C GLU A 56 -1.00 6.18 6.54
N SER A 57 -1.83 5.15 6.48
CA SER A 57 -1.68 4.08 5.48
C SER A 57 -1.69 4.59 4.04
N ALA A 58 -2.50 5.61 3.75
CA ALA A 58 -2.56 6.20 2.41
C ALA A 58 -1.36 7.12 2.12
N ALA A 59 -0.88 7.87 3.11
CA ALA A 59 0.27 8.75 2.98
C ALA A 59 1.59 7.98 2.90
N ASP A 60 1.75 6.90 3.68
CA ASP A 60 2.90 6.00 3.66
C ASP A 60 3.03 5.24 2.32
N GLY A 61 1.92 5.12 1.57
CA GLY A 61 1.92 4.58 0.22
C GLY A 61 2.54 5.50 -0.84
N LEU A 62 2.83 6.77 -0.51
CA LEU A 62 3.44 7.74 -1.42
C LEU A 62 4.97 7.59 -1.42
N GLN A 63 5.59 7.50 -2.59
CA GLN A 63 7.01 7.12 -2.70
C GLN A 63 7.94 8.27 -3.06
N LYS A 64 7.42 9.29 -3.74
CA LYS A 64 8.22 10.45 -4.18
C LYS A 64 7.47 11.76 -3.96
N SER A 65 8.24 12.82 -3.73
CA SER A 65 7.70 14.19 -3.69
C SER A 65 6.85 14.46 -4.94
N GLY A 66 5.66 15.00 -4.71
CA GLY A 66 4.64 15.25 -5.73
C GLY A 66 3.65 14.11 -5.95
N ASP A 67 3.90 12.89 -5.45
CA ASP A 67 2.89 11.83 -5.46
C ASP A 67 1.66 12.27 -4.66
N ILE A 68 0.49 11.82 -5.10
CA ILE A 68 -0.78 12.13 -4.48
C ILE A 68 -1.62 10.88 -4.25
N CYS A 69 -2.36 10.85 -3.15
CA CYS A 69 -3.39 9.85 -2.85
C CYS A 69 -4.69 10.54 -2.45
N LYS A 70 -5.78 9.77 -2.41
CA LYS A 70 -7.11 10.22 -2.00
C LYS A 70 -7.61 9.35 -0.86
N VAL A 71 -8.15 9.98 0.18
CA VAL A 71 -8.78 9.33 1.34
C VAL A 71 -10.22 9.80 1.44
N VAL A 72 -11.16 8.86 1.58
CA VAL A 72 -12.58 9.13 1.78
C VAL A 72 -12.94 8.63 3.19
N SER A 73 -13.49 9.51 4.00
CA SER A 73 -13.91 9.24 5.38
C SER A 73 -15.30 9.82 5.63
N ASP A 74 -15.92 9.46 6.74
CA ASP A 74 -17.21 10.02 7.16
C ASP A 74 -17.14 11.54 7.41
N ASP A 75 -15.94 12.06 7.67
CA ASP A 75 -15.69 13.48 7.94
C ASP A 75 -15.28 14.28 6.70
N GLY A 76 -15.11 13.63 5.55
CA GLY A 76 -14.84 14.30 4.28
C GLY A 76 -13.93 13.52 3.34
N VAL A 77 -13.58 14.20 2.24
CA VAL A 77 -12.70 13.66 1.20
C VAL A 77 -11.45 14.50 1.11
N TYR A 78 -10.30 13.83 1.13
CA TYR A 78 -8.98 14.44 1.23
C TYR A 78 -8.13 13.98 0.06
N ILE A 79 -7.37 14.91 -0.51
CA ILE A 79 -6.30 14.59 -1.45
C ILE A 79 -5.00 15.05 -0.81
N ILE A 80 -4.10 14.10 -0.59
CA ILE A 80 -2.83 14.30 0.11
C ILE A 80 -1.73 14.33 -0.94
N ARG A 81 -0.75 15.22 -0.75
CA ARG A 81 0.47 15.28 -1.56
C ARG A 81 1.69 15.09 -0.68
N LEU A 82 2.59 14.20 -1.08
CA LEU A 82 3.90 14.12 -0.46
C LEU A 82 4.73 15.34 -0.86
N LEU A 83 5.05 16.21 0.10
CA LEU A 83 5.84 17.43 -0.16
C LEU A 83 7.34 17.11 -0.15
N GLU A 84 7.78 16.42 0.88
CA GLU A 84 9.17 16.06 1.11
C GLU A 84 9.23 14.75 1.91
N ALA A 85 10.20 13.90 1.59
CA ALA A 85 10.58 12.73 2.36
C ALA A 85 12.07 12.48 2.13
N GLY A 86 12.78 12.07 3.18
CA GLY A 86 14.17 11.65 3.14
C GLY A 86 14.30 10.13 3.16
N ASP A 87 15.51 9.62 2.87
CA ASP A 87 15.79 8.19 2.87
C ASP A 87 15.44 7.52 4.21
N SER A 88 15.63 8.24 5.32
CA SER A 88 15.30 7.78 6.68
C SER A 88 13.81 7.51 6.87
N ASP A 89 12.95 8.22 6.15
CA ASP A 89 11.49 8.05 6.24
C ASP A 89 11.02 6.75 5.57
N PHE A 90 11.89 6.15 4.75
CA PHE A 90 11.63 4.88 4.05
C PHE A 90 12.51 3.72 4.54
N GLU A 91 13.37 3.92 5.55
CA GLU A 91 14.30 2.88 6.03
C GLU A 91 13.59 1.58 6.42
N VAL A 92 12.43 1.69 7.08
CA VAL A 92 11.58 0.54 7.42
C VAL A 92 11.03 -0.15 6.16
N TYR A 93 10.72 0.63 5.13
CA TYR A 93 10.18 0.14 3.86
C TYR A 93 11.24 -0.56 3.00
N TYR A 94 12.50 -0.12 3.09
CA TYR A 94 13.61 -0.77 2.40
C TYR A 94 13.86 -2.19 2.92
N ASP A 95 13.73 -2.43 4.22
CA ASP A 95 13.87 -3.77 4.81
C ASP A 95 12.76 -4.72 4.32
N ASP A 96 11.53 -4.24 4.21
CA ASP A 96 10.40 -5.03 3.69
C ASP A 96 10.54 -5.34 2.20
N ILE A 97 10.94 -4.35 1.39
CA ILE A 97 11.23 -4.54 -0.03
C ILE A 97 12.40 -5.51 -0.21
N TYR A 98 13.47 -5.34 0.56
CA TYR A 98 14.63 -6.22 0.52
C TYR A 98 14.25 -7.65 0.88
N THR A 99 13.48 -7.84 1.95
CA THR A 99 12.99 -9.16 2.38
C THR A 99 12.16 -9.83 1.30
N LYS A 100 11.26 -9.08 0.64
CA LYS A 100 10.43 -9.60 -0.44
C LYS A 100 11.26 -9.98 -1.68
N LEU A 101 12.16 -9.11 -2.11
CA LEU A 101 13.06 -9.37 -3.25
C LEU A 101 14.00 -10.54 -2.97
N ALA A 102 14.54 -10.63 -1.76
CA ALA A 102 15.40 -11.74 -1.33
C ALA A 102 14.62 -13.07 -1.33
N LYS A 103 13.38 -13.07 -0.85
CA LYS A 103 12.51 -14.25 -0.87
C LYS A 103 12.19 -14.69 -2.30
N ASP A 104 11.79 -13.76 -3.16
CA ASP A 104 11.52 -14.05 -4.58
C ASP A 104 12.76 -14.58 -5.31
N ALA A 105 13.93 -13.99 -5.06
CA ALA A 105 15.19 -14.44 -5.63
C ALA A 105 15.57 -15.84 -5.13
N PHE A 106 15.37 -16.12 -3.84
CA PHE A 106 15.62 -17.44 -3.25
C PHE A 106 14.72 -18.51 -3.88
N TYR A 107 13.42 -18.25 -4.04
CA TYR A 107 12.52 -19.21 -4.69
C TYR A 107 12.90 -19.48 -6.15
N LYS A 108 13.21 -18.43 -6.93
CA LYS A 108 13.69 -18.59 -8.31
C LYS A 108 14.97 -19.41 -8.39
N TYR A 109 15.89 -19.24 -7.44
CA TYR A 109 17.11 -20.04 -7.34
C TYR A 109 16.79 -21.52 -7.06
N ILE A 110 15.91 -21.83 -6.11
CA ILE A 110 15.48 -23.21 -5.82
C ILE A 110 14.78 -23.84 -7.05
N GLU A 111 13.86 -23.11 -7.68
CA GLU A 111 13.15 -23.57 -8.89
C GLU A 111 14.10 -23.86 -10.06
N SER A 112 15.23 -23.15 -10.16
CA SER A 112 16.22 -23.40 -11.22
C SER A 112 16.83 -24.81 -11.17
N TYR A 113 16.85 -25.45 -10.00
CA TYR A 113 17.34 -26.83 -9.84
C TYR A 113 16.27 -27.88 -10.11
N TYR A 114 14.98 -27.53 -10.28
CA TYR A 114 13.92 -28.52 -10.52
C TYR A 114 14.12 -29.32 -11.82
N THR A 115 14.82 -28.77 -12.81
CA THR A 115 15.16 -29.48 -14.04
C THR A 115 16.34 -30.45 -13.86
N GLU A 116 17.13 -30.28 -12.79
CA GLU A 116 18.28 -31.13 -12.44
C GLU A 116 17.93 -32.20 -11.39
N VAL A 117 16.90 -31.95 -10.57
CA VAL A 117 16.39 -32.91 -9.58
C VAL A 117 15.53 -33.96 -10.28
N LYS A 118 16.09 -35.16 -10.46
CA LYS A 118 15.35 -36.35 -10.88
C LYS A 118 14.87 -37.11 -9.65
N ILE A 119 13.56 -37.16 -9.43
CA ILE A 119 12.97 -38.01 -8.40
C ILE A 119 13.20 -39.47 -8.78
N ASN A 120 13.87 -40.21 -7.91
CA ASN A 120 14.00 -41.65 -8.06
C ASN A 120 12.71 -42.33 -7.57
N ASN A 121 11.70 -42.38 -8.44
CA ASN A 121 10.39 -42.95 -8.13
C ASN A 121 10.49 -44.40 -7.61
N ALA A 122 11.42 -45.20 -8.15
CA ALA A 122 11.62 -46.57 -7.69
C ALA A 122 12.01 -46.65 -6.21
N LYS A 123 12.79 -45.69 -5.71
CA LYS A 123 13.19 -45.61 -4.29
C LYS A 123 12.09 -45.02 -3.39
N LEU A 124 11.17 -44.25 -3.98
CA LEU A 124 10.06 -43.62 -3.28
C LEU A 124 8.94 -44.64 -3.02
N GLU A 125 8.72 -45.56 -3.97
CA GLU A 125 7.80 -46.70 -3.86
C GLU A 125 8.24 -47.73 -2.81
N GLU A 126 9.51 -47.73 -2.39
CA GLU A 126 10.00 -48.56 -1.27
C GLU A 126 9.53 -48.06 0.11
N TYR A 127 9.10 -46.80 0.22
CA TYR A 127 8.56 -46.24 1.46
C TYR A 127 7.05 -46.48 1.53
N ASN A 128 6.64 -47.33 2.47
CA ASN A 128 5.23 -47.56 2.76
C ASN A 128 4.76 -46.57 3.84
N PHE A 129 4.10 -45.48 3.43
CA PHE A 129 3.42 -44.55 4.33
C PHE A 129 2.08 -45.14 4.79
N VAL A 130 2.12 -46.27 5.49
CA VAL A 130 0.93 -46.78 6.16
C VAL A 130 0.58 -45.77 7.24
N GLU A 131 -0.63 -45.23 7.15
CA GLU A 131 -1.28 -44.45 8.20
C GLU A 131 -1.05 -45.16 9.56
N PHE A 132 -0.31 -44.51 10.45
CA PHE A 132 -0.24 -44.98 11.83
C PHE A 132 -1.61 -44.74 12.47
N GLU A 133 -2.15 -45.74 13.15
CA GLU A 133 -3.32 -45.54 14.01
C GLU A 133 -3.02 -44.41 15.00
N GLU A 134 -4.00 -43.50 15.21
CA GLU A 134 -3.90 -42.43 16.18
C GLU A 134 -3.48 -43.00 17.55
N LEU A 135 -2.46 -42.38 18.14
CA LEU A 135 -2.02 -42.71 19.49
C LEU A 135 -3.11 -42.29 20.48
N VAL A 136 -4.03 -43.19 20.82
CA VAL A 136 -5.01 -42.96 21.90
C VAL A 136 -4.27 -43.09 23.23
N ILE A 137 -3.99 -41.95 23.85
CA ILE A 137 -3.53 -41.90 25.25
C ILE A 137 -4.77 -42.01 26.12
N SER A 138 -4.94 -43.16 26.78
CA SER A 138 -5.94 -43.40 27.84
C SER A 138 -5.45 -42.96 29.21
#